data_AF-A0A3A0BAD2-F1
#
_entry.id   AF-A0A3A0BAD2-F1
#
_cell.length_a   1.000
_cell.length_b   1.000
_cell.length_c   1.000
_cell.angle_alpha   90.00
_cell.angle_beta   90.00
_cell.angle_gamma   90.00
#
_symmetry.space_group_name_H-M   'P 1'
#
loop_
_entity.id
_entity.type
_entity.pdbx_description
1 polymer ?
#
loop_
_entity_poly.entity_id
_entity_poly.type
_entity_poly.pdbx_seq_one_letter_code
_entity_poly.pdbx_strand_id
1 'polypeptide(L)'
;MLRFFGTLLKVIAWIVLVVSILGAITAVVMGGSNAMTSALSGLMPAESAALFGAGGGVLAGLFFLFVGFMYFLALYVTGEMIHLQLAVEENTRLTAALLLRMHQDGQAESAAPYSTAGGFISEPYEN
;
A
#
# COMPACT_ATOMS: atom_id res chain seq x y z
N MET A 1 -10.26 -8.59 -4.04
CA MET A 1 -9.30 -9.24 -3.12
C MET A 1 -8.00 -8.45 -2.95
N LEU A 2 -7.35 -7.89 -3.98
CA LEU A 2 -6.11 -7.11 -3.81
C LEU A 2 -6.24 -5.89 -2.88
N ARG A 3 -7.41 -5.24 -2.87
CA ARG A 3 -7.71 -4.12 -1.95
C ARG A 3 -7.59 -4.52 -0.47
N PHE A 4 -7.90 -5.77 -0.14
CA PHE A 4 -7.73 -6.32 1.21
C PHE A 4 -6.25 -6.53 1.56
N PHE A 5 -5.46 -7.05 0.61
CA PHE A 5 -4.02 -7.23 0.81
C PHE A 5 -3.29 -5.89 1.01
N GLY A 6 -3.63 -4.85 0.26
CA GLY A 6 -3.07 -3.51 0.47
C GLY A 6 -3.40 -2.95 1.86
N THR A 7 -4.64 -3.12 2.35
CA THR A 7 -5.00 -2.72 3.72
C THR A 7 -4.30 -3.56 4.79
N LEU A 8 -4.21 -4.88 4.58
CA LEU A 8 -3.56 -5.80 5.52
C LEU A 8 -2.08 -5.44 5.70
N LEU A 9 -1.39 -5.15 4.60
CA LEU A 9 0.03 -4.80 4.61
C LEU A 9 0.27 -3.48 5.36
N LYS A 10 -0.64 -2.50 5.24
CA LYS A 10 -0.61 -1.27 6.06
C LYS A 10 -0.84 -1.54 7.54
N VAL A 11 -1.76 -2.43 7.90
CA VAL A 11 -2.00 -2.83 9.30
C VAL A 11 -0.75 -3.50 9.88
N ILE A 12 -0.12 -4.43 9.13
CA ILE A 12 1.13 -5.07 9.51
C ILE A 12 2.25 -4.03 9.69
N ALA A 13 2.33 -3.05 8.79
CA ALA A 13 3.30 -1.95 8.92
C ALA A 13 3.12 -1.23 10.27
N TRP A 14 1.91 -0.85 10.64
CA TRP A 14 1.65 -0.21 11.93
C TRP A 14 2.04 -1.09 13.12
N ILE A 15 1.77 -2.39 13.06
CA ILE A 15 2.19 -3.34 14.11
C ILE A 15 3.72 -3.35 14.24
N VAL A 16 4.43 -3.45 13.11
CA VAL A 16 5.90 -3.41 13.07
C VAL A 16 6.44 -2.12 13.69
N LEU A 17 5.83 -0.97 13.38
CA LEU A 17 6.24 0.31 13.95
C LEU A 17 6.09 0.31 15.47
N VAL A 18 4.94 -0.14 15.99
CA VAL A 18 4.70 -0.23 17.44
C VAL A 18 5.71 -1.17 18.10
N VAL A 19 5.95 -2.35 17.52
CA VAL A 19 6.94 -3.30 18.03
C VAL A 19 8.34 -2.69 18.05
N SER A 20 8.72 -1.93 17.01
CA SER A 20 10.02 -1.26 16.98
C SER A 20 10.19 -0.20 18.06
N ILE A 21 9.13 0.56 18.34
CA ILE A 21 9.11 1.57 19.42
C ILE A 21 9.27 0.88 20.77
N LEU A 22 8.51 -0.18 21.02
CA LEU A 22 8.61 -0.96 22.27
C LEU A 22 9.99 -1.61 22.41
N GLY A 23 10.55 -2.13 21.32
CA GLY A 23 11.91 -2.67 21.29
C GLY A 23 12.97 -1.61 21.62
N ALA A 24 12.83 -0.41 21.07
CA ALA A 24 13.73 0.70 21.35
C ALA A 24 13.67 1.14 22.82
N ILE A 25 12.46 1.24 23.40
CA ILE A 25 12.28 1.55 24.82
C ILE A 25 12.94 0.46 25.68
N THR A 26 12.70 -0.80 25.35
CA THR A 26 13.27 -1.94 26.09
C THR A 26 14.80 -1.92 26.04
N ALA A 27 15.40 -1.63 24.89
CA ALA A 27 16.85 -1.52 24.73
C ALA A 27 17.44 -0.41 25.61
N VAL A 28 16.78 0.75 25.68
CA VAL A 28 17.23 1.88 26.53
C VAL A 28 17.11 1.53 28.01
N VAL A 29 15.99 0.96 28.44
CA VAL A 29 15.75 0.57 29.84
C VAL A 29 16.74 -0.50 30.30
N MET A 30 16.99 -1.51 29.46
CA MET A 30 17.93 -2.58 29.79
C MET A 30 19.37 -2.07 29.85
N GLY A 31 19.80 -1.26 28.87
CA GLY A 31 21.15 -0.70 28.87
C GLY A 31 21.39 0.31 30.00
N GLY A 32 20.36 1.04 30.44
CA GLY A 32 20.42 1.94 31.59
C GLY A 32 20.38 1.23 32.95
N SER A 33 20.15 -0.09 32.99
CA SER A 33 20.01 -0.81 34.25
C SER A 33 21.38 -1.15 34.86
N ASN A 34 21.61 -0.67 36.08
CA ASN A 34 22.81 -0.99 36.86
C ASN A 34 22.91 -2.49 37.19
N ALA A 35 21.78 -3.20 37.25
CA ALA A 35 21.75 -4.64 37.49
C ALA A 35 22.39 -5.44 36.34
N MET A 36 22.07 -5.09 35.09
CA MET A 36 22.67 -5.71 33.90
C MET A 36 24.16 -5.37 33.81
N THR A 37 24.52 -4.10 34.04
CA THR A 37 25.91 -3.63 33.97
C THR A 37 26.78 -4.29 35.05
N SER A 38 26.29 -4.41 36.29
CA SER A 38 26.99 -5.09 37.38
C SER A 38 27.13 -6.59 37.13
N ALA A 39 26.10 -7.25 36.60
CA ALA A 39 26.18 -8.68 36.25
C ALA A 39 27.21 -8.94 35.13
N LEU A 40 27.30 -8.04 34.15
CA LEU A 40 28.20 -8.20 33.00
C LEU A 40 29.65 -7.77 33.32
N SER A 41 29.84 -6.84 34.25
CA SER A 41 31.16 -6.35 34.67
C SER A 41 32.08 -7.41 35.28
N GLY A 42 31.52 -8.49 35.82
CA GLY A 42 32.30 -9.63 36.34
C GLY A 42 32.64 -10.69 35.27
N LEU A 43 32.02 -10.62 34.09
CA LEU A 43 32.14 -11.61 33.01
C LEU A 43 32.93 -11.09 31.80
N MET A 44 33.08 -9.77 31.66
CA MET A 44 33.72 -9.15 30.50
C MET A 44 34.68 -8.02 30.91
N PRO A 45 35.72 -7.74 30.09
CA PRO A 45 36.60 -6.59 30.28
C PRO A 45 35.79 -5.28 30.41
N ALA A 46 36.26 -4.37 31.26
CA ALA A 46 35.56 -3.13 31.58
C ALA A 46 35.21 -2.27 30.33
N GLU A 47 36.03 -2.37 29.29
CA GLU A 47 35.88 -1.63 28.03
C GLU A 47 34.69 -2.10 27.21
N SER A 48 34.43 -3.42 27.18
CA SER A 48 33.24 -3.99 26.53
C SER A 48 32.00 -3.85 27.40
N ALA A 49 32.13 -3.89 28.73
CA ALA A 49 31.01 -3.63 29.64
C ALA A 49 30.44 -2.21 29.49
N ALA A 50 31.28 -1.21 29.20
CA ALA A 50 30.83 0.16 28.93
C ALA A 50 30.00 0.29 27.64
N LEU A 51 30.29 -0.53 26.62
CA LEU A 51 29.50 -0.63 25.37
C LEU A 51 28.11 -1.25 25.59
N PHE A 52 27.91 -2.01 26.65
CA PHE A 52 26.61 -2.58 27.05
C PHE A 52 25.89 -1.79 28.16
N GLY A 53 26.50 -0.71 28.64
CA GLY A 53 25.89 0.19 29.61
C GLY A 53 24.91 1.18 28.97
N ALA A 54 24.65 2.29 29.67
CA ALA A 54 23.62 3.26 29.28
C ALA A 54 23.79 3.80 27.85
N GLY A 55 25.03 4.08 27.43
CA GLY A 55 25.31 4.54 26.06
C GLY A 55 25.01 3.48 24.99
N GLY A 56 25.28 2.21 25.29
CA GLY A 56 24.95 1.07 24.44
C GLY A 56 23.46 0.88 24.26
N GLY A 57 22.70 0.98 25.35
CA GLY A 57 21.24 0.89 25.31
C GLY A 57 20.60 1.98 24.44
N VAL A 58 21.12 3.21 24.53
CA VAL A 58 20.66 4.33 23.68
C VAL A 58 20.98 4.08 22.21
N LEU A 59 22.22 3.69 21.88
CA LEU A 59 22.62 3.37 20.51
C LEU A 59 21.81 2.21 19.92
N ALA A 60 21.63 1.13 20.70
CA ALA A 60 20.81 -0.01 20.30
C ALA A 60 19.34 0.39 20.10
N GLY A 61 18.78 1.20 21.01
CA GLY A 61 17.42 1.72 20.88
C GLY A 61 17.25 2.57 19.62
N LEU A 62 18.21 3.45 19.32
CA LEU A 62 18.20 4.26 18.11
C LEU A 62 18.26 3.39 16.85
N PHE A 63 19.11 2.35 16.87
CA PHE A 63 19.23 1.40 15.77
C PHE A 63 17.94 0.62 15.54
N PHE A 64 17.31 0.09 16.59
CA PHE A 64 16.02 -0.60 16.51
C PHE A 64 14.92 0.30 15.96
N LEU A 65 14.87 1.55 16.41
CA LEU A 65 13.90 2.53 15.93
C LEU A 65 14.14 2.87 14.46
N PHE A 66 15.39 3.07 14.05
CA PHE A 66 15.73 3.39 12.67
C PHE A 66 15.41 2.23 11.72
N VAL A 67 15.86 1.01 12.04
CA VAL A 67 15.59 -0.18 11.23
C VAL A 67 14.09 -0.48 11.17
N GLY A 68 13.40 -0.40 12.31
CA GLY A 68 11.96 -0.61 12.38
C GLY A 68 11.18 0.44 11.58
N PHE A 69 11.61 1.70 11.63
CA PHE A 69 11.01 2.78 10.84
C PHE A 69 11.25 2.60 9.33
N MET A 70 12.45 2.21 8.92
CA MET A 70 12.74 1.88 7.52
C MET A 70 11.90 0.70 7.02
N TYR A 71 11.75 -0.34 7.84
CA TYR A 71 10.94 -1.50 7.50
C TYR A 71 9.44 -1.17 7.46
N PHE A 72 8.96 -0.33 8.39
CA PHE A 72 7.61 0.25 8.35
C PHE A 72 7.36 0.99 7.03
N LEU A 73 8.27 1.87 6.61
CA LEU A 73 8.15 2.62 5.37
C LEU A 73 8.08 1.71 4.15
N ALA A 74 8.96 0.71 4.07
CA ALA A 74 8.97 -0.24 2.97
C ALA A 74 7.63 -0.99 2.85
N LEU A 75 7.10 -1.47 3.97
CA LEU A 75 5.79 -2.11 4.01
C LEU A 75 4.69 -1.13 3.64
N TYR A 76 4.61 0.03 4.30
CA TYR A 76 3.54 1.00 4.08
C TYR A 76 3.46 1.46 2.62
N VAL A 77 4.60 1.81 2.01
CA VAL A 77 4.68 2.22 0.60
C VAL A 77 4.28 1.10 -0.33
N THR A 78 4.68 -0.14 -0.05
CA THR A 78 4.25 -1.30 -0.84
C THR A 78 2.74 -1.49 -0.78
N GLY A 79 2.14 -1.29 0.40
CA GLY A 79 0.68 -1.33 0.57
C GLY A 79 -0.05 -0.25 -0.22
N GLU A 80 0.48 0.99 -0.20
CA GLU A 80 -0.05 2.11 -1.00
C GLU A 80 0.09 1.88 -2.50
N MET A 81 1.21 1.34 -2.95
CA MET A 81 1.46 1.07 -4.37
C MET A 81 0.39 0.14 -4.96
N ILE A 82 -0.02 -0.90 -4.22
CA ILE A 82 -1.07 -1.82 -4.65
C ILE A 82 -2.42 -1.10 -4.80
N HIS A 83 -2.76 -0.21 -3.87
CA HIS A 83 -4.00 0.57 -3.96
C HIS A 83 -3.97 1.55 -5.14
N LEU A 84 -2.83 2.20 -5.38
CA LEU A 84 -2.65 3.10 -6.52
C LEU A 84 -2.79 2.36 -7.86
N GLN A 85 -2.15 1.20 -8.01
CA GLN A 85 -2.26 0.40 -9.23
C GLN A 85 -3.72 -0.01 -9.52
N LEU A 86 -4.45 -0.42 -8.48
CA LEU A 86 -5.86 -0.78 -8.63
C LEU A 86 -6.71 0.42 -9.05
N ALA A 87 -6.47 1.58 -8.45
CA ALA A 87 -7.18 2.81 -8.81
C ALA A 87 -6.88 3.24 -10.27
N VAL A 88 -5.64 3.07 -10.74
CA VAL A 88 -5.27 3.33 -12.13
C VAL A 88 -5.98 2.37 -13.09
N GLU A 89 -6.07 1.09 -12.75
CA GLU A 89 -6.78 0.11 -13.57
C GLU A 89 -8.28 0.45 -13.67
N GLU A 90 -8.91 0.78 -12.54
CA GLU A 90 -10.32 1.14 -12.49
C GLU A 90 -10.61 2.40 -13.32
N ASN A 91 -9.78 3.43 -13.21
CA ASN A 91 -9.90 4.64 -14.03
C ASN A 91 -9.74 4.36 -15.52
N THR A 92 -8.83 3.46 -15.90
CA THR A 92 -8.61 3.09 -17.30
C THR A 92 -9.82 2.34 -17.87
N ARG A 93 -10.42 1.42 -17.09
CA ARG A 93 -11.66 0.72 -17.49
C ARG A 93 -12.83 1.68 -17.68
N LEU A 94 -13.01 2.63 -16.76
CA LEU A 94 -14.07 3.63 -16.85
C LEU A 94 -13.88 4.53 -18.09
N THR A 95 -12.65 4.94 -18.37
CA THR A 95 -12.32 5.75 -19.54
C THR A 95 -12.61 4.99 -20.84
N ALA A 96 -12.21 3.71 -20.93
CA ALA A 96 -12.49 2.87 -22.09
C ALA A 96 -14.00 2.66 -22.31
N ALA A 97 -14.76 2.44 -21.24
CA ALA A 97 -16.21 2.29 -21.31
C ALA A 97 -16.89 3.58 -21.80
N LEU A 98 -16.44 4.74 -21.32
CA LEU A 98 -16.96 6.04 -21.73
C LEU A 98 -16.63 6.32 -23.21
N LEU A 99 -15.41 6.04 -23.66
CA LEU A 99 -15.01 6.21 -25.06
C LEU A 99 -15.81 5.31 -26.00
N LEU A 100 -16.02 4.03 -25.64
CA LEU A 100 -16.86 3.12 -26.42
C LEU A 100 -18.31 3.61 -26.51
N ARG A 101 -18.87 4.08 -25.39
CA ARG A 101 -20.21 4.66 -25.36
C ARG A 101 -20.34 5.87 -26.29
N MET A 102 -19.39 6.81 -26.21
CA MET A 102 -19.38 7.97 -27.12
C MET A 102 -19.27 7.54 -28.60
N HIS A 103 -18.51 6.48 -28.89
CA HIS A 103 -18.41 5.94 -30.25
C HIS A 103 -19.73 5.32 -30.75
N GLN A 104 -20.46 4.62 -29.86
CA GLN A 104 -21.77 4.06 -30.17
C GLN A 104 -22.83 5.15 -30.37
N ASP A 105 -22.83 6.17 -29.50
CA ASP A 105 -23.75 7.30 -29.60
C ASP A 105 -23.56 8.06 -30.93
N GLY A 106 -22.30 8.27 -31.37
CA GLY A 106 -22.00 8.91 -32.66
C GLY A 106 -22.39 8.09 -33.90
N GLN A 107 -22.40 6.75 -33.82
CA GLN A 107 -22.88 5.90 -34.92
C GLN A 107 -24.41 5.83 -34.98
N ALA A 108 -25.10 5.87 -33.84
CA ALA A 108 -26.57 5.90 -33.81
C ALA A 108 -27.15 7.14 -34.48
N GLU A 109 -26.47 8.29 -34.34
CA GLU A 109 -26.88 9.56 -34.98
C GLU A 109 -26.54 9.60 -36.49
N SER A 110 -25.57 8.78 -36.93
CA SER A 110 -25.24 8.59 -38.36
C SER A 110 -26.17 7.60 -39.07
N ALA A 111 -26.91 6.78 -38.32
CA ALA A 111 -27.64 5.61 -38.84
C ALA A 111 -29.15 5.82 -39.10
N ALA A 112 -29.71 7.03 -38.94
CA ALA A 112 -31.08 7.30 -39.41
C ALA A 112 -31.26 8.77 -39.86
N PRO A 113 -31.91 9.08 -41.02
CA PRO A 113 -32.80 8.21 -41.81
C PRO A 113 -32.54 8.23 -43.34
N TYR A 114 -32.11 7.10 -43.90
CA TYR A 114 -32.45 6.71 -45.29
C TYR A 114 -32.81 5.22 -45.34
N SER A 115 -33.85 4.82 -44.61
CA SER A 115 -34.46 3.48 -44.82
C SER A 115 -35.94 3.42 -44.43
N THR A 116 -36.72 4.46 -44.75
CA THR A 116 -38.19 4.36 -44.75
C THR A 116 -38.81 5.44 -45.63
N ALA A 117 -38.96 5.18 -46.94
CA ALA A 117 -40.01 5.75 -47.81
C ALA A 117 -39.78 5.31 -49.27
N GLY A 118 -40.23 4.10 -49.60
CA GLY A 118 -40.23 3.57 -50.95
C GLY A 118 -41.02 2.28 -51.02
N GLY A 119 -42.16 2.25 -50.29
CA GLY A 119 -43.13 1.19 -50.45
C GLY A 119 -43.69 1.27 -51.85
N PHE A 120 -43.25 0.36 -52.72
CA PHE A 120 -43.99 0.02 -53.92
C PHE A 120 -45.25 -0.69 -53.46
N ILE A 121 -46.29 0.13 -53.30
CA ILE A 121 -47.69 -0.27 -53.31
C ILE A 121 -47.86 -1.10 -54.58
N SER A 122 -47.96 -2.42 -54.42
CA SER A 122 -48.56 -3.26 -55.44
C SER A 122 -50.05 -2.95 -55.45
N GLU A 123 -50.46 -1.99 -56.28
CA GLU A 123 -51.88 -1.75 -56.54
C GLU A 123 -52.49 -3.02 -57.16
N PRO A 124 -53.62 -3.52 -56.65
CA PRO A 124 -54.33 -4.62 -57.29
C PRO A 124 -55.18 -4.02 -58.41
N TYR A 125 -54.80 -4.28 -59.66
CA TYR A 125 -55.71 -4.04 -60.79
C TYR A 125 -56.35 -5.37 -61.20
N GLU A 126 -57.59 -5.55 -60.72
CA GLU A 126 -58.60 -6.40 -61.36
C GLU A 126 -59.01 -5.77 -62.70
N ASN A 127 -58.91 -6.54 -63.79
CA ASN A 127 -59.92 -6.78 -64.84
C ASN A 127 -59.32 -7.65 -65.95
#